data_AF-A0A2R6CZF7-F1
#
_entry.id   AF-A0A2R6CZF7-F1
#
_cell.length_a   1.000
_cell.length_b   1.000
_cell.length_c   1.000
_cell.angle_alpha   90.00
_cell.angle_beta   90.00
_cell.angle_gamma   90.00
#
_symmetry.space_group_name_H-M   'P 1'
#
loop_
_entity.id
_entity.type
_entity.pdbx_description
1 polymer ?
#
loop_
_entity_poly.entity_id
_entity_poly.type
_entity_poly.pdbx_seq_one_letter_code
_entity_poly.pdbx_strand_id
1 'polypeptide(L)'
;MYWRRRRDLEGGKELGVWLLLDDGTVEAELYVESHEYRGGSFDVYTVIPDGEWSHEGTFETAPDAFDAAMDYIDGSPYRRDDPRR
;
A
#
# COMPACT_ATOMS: atom_id res chain seq x y z
N MET A 1 16.67 0.24 -3.54
CA MET A 1 15.31 0.31 -2.96
C MET A 1 14.49 1.50 -3.48
N TYR A 2 13.28 1.25 -3.97
CA TYR A 2 12.29 2.27 -4.37
C TYR A 2 10.86 1.72 -4.29
N TRP A 3 9.88 2.58 -4.02
CA TRP A 3 8.47 2.21 -4.01
C TRP A 3 7.87 2.32 -5.42
N ARG A 4 7.18 1.28 -5.88
CA ARG A 4 6.44 1.28 -7.16
C ARG A 4 5.00 0.87 -6.93
N ARG A 5 4.05 1.63 -7.48
CA ARG A 5 2.64 1.25 -7.46
C ARG A 5 2.41 0.03 -8.34
N ARG A 6 1.85 -1.04 -7.77
CA ARG A 6 1.27 -2.18 -8.49
C ARG A 6 -0.20 -1.87 -8.70
N ARG A 7 -0.68 -2.04 -9.94
CA ARG A 7 -2.11 -1.97 -10.21
C ARG A 7 -2.69 -3.34 -9.92
N ASP A 8 -3.47 -3.44 -8.86
CA ASP A 8 -4.12 -4.68 -8.44
C ASP A 8 -5.64 -4.53 -8.42
N LEU A 9 -6.33 -5.64 -8.67
CA LEU A 9 -7.78 -5.72 -8.69
C LEU A 9 -8.21 -6.96 -7.90
N GLU A 10 -8.75 -6.77 -6.70
CA GLU A 10 -9.35 -7.86 -5.93
C GLU A 10 -10.88 -7.76 -6.00
N GLY A 11 -11.54 -8.84 -6.44
CA GLY A 11 -12.99 -8.86 -6.58
C GLY A 11 -13.58 -7.79 -7.51
N GLY A 12 -12.76 -7.20 -8.40
CA GLY A 12 -13.15 -6.12 -9.30
C GLY A 12 -13.03 -4.71 -8.71
N LYS A 13 -12.48 -4.54 -7.49
CA LYS A 13 -12.19 -3.24 -6.87
C LYS A 13 -10.70 -2.92 -7.01
N GLU A 14 -10.38 -1.66 -7.33
CA GLU A 14 -8.99 -1.20 -7.35
C GLU A 14 -8.45 -1.12 -5.92
N LEU A 15 -7.42 -1.92 -5.64
CA LEU A 15 -6.67 -1.85 -4.40
C LEU A 15 -5.43 -0.98 -4.60
N GLY A 16 -5.10 -0.20 -3.57
CA GLY A 16 -3.82 0.49 -3.52
C GLY A 16 -2.75 -0.50 -3.10
N VAL A 17 -1.87 -0.90 -4.02
CA VAL A 17 -0.71 -1.74 -3.67
C VAL A 17 0.57 -1.06 -4.12
N TRP A 18 1.58 -1.04 -3.25
CA TRP A 18 2.91 -0.56 -3.57
C TRP A 18 3.95 -1.59 -3.15
N LEU A 19 4.97 -1.76 -3.97
CA LEU A 19 6.08 -2.68 -3.74
C LEU A 19 7.33 -1.86 -3.47
N LEU A 20 8.00 -2.14 -2.36
CA LEU A 20 9.37 -1.70 -2.14
C LEU A 20 10.29 -2.68 -2.85
N LEU A 21 10.96 -2.21 -3.90
CA LEU A 21 11.80 -3.05 -4.75
C LEU A 21 13.29 -2.77 -4.50
N ASP A 22 14.08 -3.82 -4.28
CA ASP A 22 15.53 -3.78 -4.34
C ASP A 22 16.05 -4.73 -5.42
N ASP A 23 16.65 -4.17 -6.47
CA ASP A 23 17.17 -4.92 -7.63
C ASP A 23 16.19 -5.96 -8.22
N GLY A 24 14.88 -5.66 -8.18
CA GLY A 24 13.82 -6.55 -8.67
C GLY A 24 13.26 -7.52 -7.63
N THR A 25 13.84 -7.59 -6.44
CA THR A 25 13.29 -8.30 -5.27
C THR A 25 12.31 -7.40 -4.54
N VAL A 26 11.18 -7.96 -4.09
CA VAL A 26 10.23 -7.26 -3.23
C VAL A 26 10.70 -7.40 -1.79
N GLU A 27 11.02 -6.27 -1.16
CA GLU A 27 11.48 -6.19 0.23
C GLU A 27 10.35 -5.81 1.19
N ALA A 28 9.28 -5.20 0.68
CA ALA A 28 8.05 -4.94 1.40
C ALA A 28 6.90 -4.65 0.44
N GLU A 29 5.68 -4.85 0.91
CA GLU A 29 4.45 -4.48 0.23
C GLU A 29 3.63 -3.57 1.15
N LEU A 30 2.97 -2.58 0.57
CA LEU A 30 2.03 -1.69 1.25
C LEU A 30 0.66 -1.85 0.59
N TYR A 31 -0.36 -2.08 1.40
CA TYR A 31 -1.72 -2.35 0.98
C TYR A 31 -2.68 -1.30 1.51
N VAL A 32 -3.66 -0.91 0.68
CA VAL A 32 -4.90 -0.25 1.07
C VAL A 32 -6.02 -1.25 0.75
N GLU A 33 -6.63 -1.83 1.78
CA GLU A 33 -7.71 -2.81 1.67
C GLU A 33 -9.05 -2.19 2.04
N SER A 34 -10.13 -2.61 1.38
CA SER A 34 -11.51 -2.19 1.69
C SER A 34 -12.28 -3.29 2.42
N HIS A 35 -12.79 -2.95 3.61
CA HIS A 35 -13.70 -3.79 4.41
C HIS A 35 -15.16 -3.38 4.27
N GLU A 36 -15.54 -2.80 3.11
CA GLU A 36 -16.92 -2.36 2.84
C GLU A 36 -17.97 -3.46 3.05
N TYR A 37 -17.60 -4.73 2.89
CA TYR A 37 -18.47 -5.87 3.14
C TYR A 37 -18.81 -6.11 4.64
N ARG A 38 -18.15 -5.42 5.57
CA ARG A 38 -18.37 -5.49 7.03
C ARG A 38 -18.84 -4.17 7.67
N GLY A 39 -19.11 -3.13 6.88
CA GLY A 39 -19.56 -1.85 7.41
C GLY A 39 -18.67 -0.64 7.08
N GLY A 40 -17.72 -0.77 6.16
CA GLY A 40 -17.14 0.40 5.48
C GLY A 40 -15.97 1.06 6.18
N SER A 41 -14.88 0.32 6.37
CA SER A 41 -13.57 0.90 6.67
C SER A 41 -12.54 0.48 5.63
N PHE A 42 -11.48 1.27 5.52
CA PHE A 42 -10.29 1.00 4.74
C PHE A 42 -9.14 0.84 5.71
N ASP A 43 -8.30 -0.17 5.48
CA ASP A 43 -7.13 -0.39 6.30
C ASP A 43 -5.87 -0.26 5.45
N VAL A 44 -4.81 0.24 6.10
CA VAL A 44 -3.47 0.28 5.54
C VAL A 44 -2.60 -0.72 6.26
N TYR A 45 -1.91 -1.57 5.52
CA TYR A 45 -1.01 -2.57 6.08
C TYR A 45 0.31 -2.61 5.33
N THR A 46 1.38 -2.95 6.03
CA THR A 46 2.64 -3.35 5.42
C THR A 46 2.89 -4.84 5.62
N VAL A 47 3.56 -5.44 4.64
CA VAL A 47 3.98 -6.83 4.65
C VAL A 47 5.44 -6.91 4.27
N ILE A 48 6.21 -7.70 5.01
CA ILE A 48 7.58 -8.07 4.65
C ILE A 48 7.65 -9.52 4.13
N PRO A 49 8.72 -9.93 3.43
CA PRO A 49 8.79 -11.22 2.73
C PRO A 49 8.66 -12.47 3.60
N ASP A 50 8.90 -12.36 4.91
CA ASP A 50 8.71 -13.47 5.86
C ASP A 50 7.22 -13.69 6.23
N GLY A 51 6.33 -12.82 5.74
CA GLY A 51 4.89 -12.88 5.96
C GLY A 51 4.42 -12.16 7.21
N GLU A 52 5.26 -11.37 7.88
CA GLU A 52 4.82 -10.49 8.96
C GLU A 52 4.00 -9.32 8.41
N TRP A 53 2.81 -9.13 8.99
CA TRP A 53 1.89 -8.04 8.68
C TRP A 53 1.95 -7.00 9.80
N SER A 54 2.11 -5.73 9.42
CA SER A 54 1.95 -4.59 10.33
C SER A 54 0.74 -3.75 9.90
N HIS A 55 -0.09 -3.39 10.88
CA HIS A 55 -1.25 -2.52 10.66
C HIS A 55 -0.84 -1.07 10.88
N GLU A 56 -0.97 -0.26 9.83
CA GLU A 56 -0.59 1.15 9.84
C GLU A 56 -1.75 2.06 10.22
N GLY A 57 -3.00 1.60 10.04
CA GLY A 57 -4.18 2.32 10.48
C GLY A 57 -5.48 1.91 9.80
N THR A 58 -6.59 2.37 10.39
CA THR A 58 -7.96 2.20 9.88
C THR A 58 -8.56 3.57 9.58
N PHE A 59 -9.24 3.67 8.44
CA PHE A 59 -9.79 4.90 7.90
C PHE A 59 -11.24 4.68 7.44
N GLU A 60 -12.07 5.71 7.52
CA GLU A 60 -13.48 5.62 7.12
C GLU A 60 -13.65 5.73 5.60
N THR A 61 -12.73 6.41 4.92
CA THR A 61 -12.83 6.67 3.48
C THR A 61 -11.61 6.18 2.72
N ALA A 62 -11.81 5.83 1.45
CA ALA A 62 -10.72 5.46 0.55
C ALA A 62 -9.68 6.58 0.43
N PRO A 63 -10.06 7.85 0.14
CA PRO A 63 -9.10 8.95 0.07
C PRO A 63 -8.18 9.03 1.29
N ASP A 64 -8.72 8.93 2.51
CA ASP A 64 -7.91 9.01 3.73
C ASP A 64 -6.91 7.86 3.83
N ALA A 65 -7.30 6.64 3.47
CA ALA A 65 -6.39 5.49 3.47
C ALA A 65 -5.31 5.60 2.39
N PHE A 66 -5.64 6.13 1.22
CA PHE A 66 -4.66 6.38 0.15
C PHE A 66 -3.68 7.49 0.54
N ASP A 67 -4.15 8.55 1.18
CA ASP A 67 -3.30 9.63 1.69
C ASP A 67 -2.36 9.09 2.77
N ALA A 68 -2.86 8.28 3.71
CA ALA A 68 -2.03 7.63 4.72
C ALA A 68 -0.96 6.68 4.11
N ALA A 69 -1.31 5.93 3.07
CA ALA A 69 -0.35 5.12 2.34
C ALA A 69 0.73 5.98 1.63
N MET A 70 0.35 7.15 1.10
CA MET A 70 1.32 8.09 0.51
C MET A 70 2.23 8.70 1.56
N ASP A 71 1.68 9.10 2.70
CA ASP A 71 2.45 9.62 3.84
C ASP A 71 3.43 8.58 4.37
N TYR A 72 3.03 7.30 4.46
CA TYR A 72 3.92 6.21 4.82
C TYR A 72 5.11 6.10 3.85
N ILE A 73 4.84 6.13 2.55
CA ILE A 73 5.87 6.04 1.52
C ILE A 73 6.79 7.27 1.54
N ASP A 74 6.24 8.47 1.65
CA ASP A 74 6.98 9.73 1.67
C ASP A 74 7.80 9.91 2.95
N GLY A 75 7.35 9.33 4.07
CA GLY A 75 8.10 9.25 5.32
C GLY A 75 9.21 8.19 5.30
N SER A 76 9.17 7.25 4.35
CA SER A 76 10.18 6.21 4.21
C SER A 76 11.49 6.79 3.62
N PRO A 77 12.66 6.18 3.88
CA PRO A 77 13.92 6.61 3.29
C PRO A 77 14.04 6.30 1.80
N TYR A 78 13.01 5.69 1.19
CA TYR A 78 13.04 5.18 -0.17
C TYR A 78 12.16 6.04 -1.07
N ARG A 79 12.73 6.44 -2.22
CA ARG A 79 12.00 7.24 -3.20
C ARG A 79 10.83 6.48 -3.80
N ARG A 80 9.80 7.22 -4.21
CA ARG A 80 8.78 6.75 -5.15
C ARG A 80 9.34 6.70 -6.56
N ASP A 81 9.06 5.61 -7.25
CA ASP A 81 9.19 5.50 -8.70
C ASP A 81 7.92 6.11 -9.31
N ASP A 82 8.05 7.31 -9.86
CA ASP A 82 7.01 7.95 -10.65
C ASP A 82 7.31 7.70 -12.13
N PRO A 83 6.67 6.71 -12.78
CA PRO A 83 6.93 6.38 -14.17
C PRO A 83 6.42 7.44 -15.17
N ARG A 84 5.99 8.64 -14.72
CA ARG A 84 5.48 9.73 -15.57
C ARG A 84 6.48 10.85 -15.85
N ARG A 85 7.80 10.60 -15.77
CA ARG A 85 8.82 11.52 -16.30
C ARG A 85 9.61 10.92 -17.45
#